data_AF-A0A2P2IF01-F1
#
_entry.id   AF-A0A2P2IF01-F1
#
_cell.length_a   1.000
_cell.length_b   1.000
_cell.length_c   1.000
_cell.angle_alpha   90.00
_cell.angle_beta   90.00
_cell.angle_gamma   90.00
#
_symmetry.space_group_name_H-M   'P 1'
#
loop_
_entity.id
_entity.type
_entity.pdbx_description
1 polymer ?
#
loop_
_entity_poly.entity_id
_entity_poly.type
_entity_poly.pdbx_seq_one_letter_code
_entity_poly.pdbx_strand_id
1 'polypeptide(L)'
;PEFITYRTKVKEILQEEDDLAEIVQLVGKASLSDTDKITLEVARILKDDFLQQNSYTSYDRFCPFYKTVGMMRNIIAFYDMSRQIVNRTAQSDNRITWQIIRDSMGQILYELSSMKFKDTFKEGEAKTKKDFDEIYENIQQAFRNLED
;
A
#
# COMPACT_ATOMS: atom_id res chain seq x y z
N PRO A 1 7.84 -6.16 17.29
CA PRO A 1 6.59 -6.95 17.53
C PRO A 1 5.64 -6.92 16.33
N GLU A 2 5.40 -5.74 15.76
CA GLU A 2 4.41 -5.52 14.68
C GLU A 2 4.77 -6.18 13.33
N PHE A 3 6.05 -6.41 13.07
CA PHE A 3 6.52 -7.06 11.83
C PHE A 3 5.85 -8.41 11.54
N ILE A 4 5.58 -9.23 12.57
CA ILE A 4 4.96 -10.55 12.36
C ILE A 4 3.55 -10.41 11.81
N THR A 5 2.78 -9.46 12.35
CA THR A 5 1.44 -9.12 11.86
C THR A 5 1.51 -8.62 10.43
N TYR A 6 2.42 -7.68 10.15
CA TYR A 6 2.58 -7.12 8.81
C TYR A 6 2.99 -8.16 7.78
N ARG A 7 3.94 -9.04 8.13
CA ARG A 7 4.37 -10.13 7.26
C ARG A 7 3.23 -11.08 6.93
N THR A 8 2.40 -11.39 7.92
CA THR A 8 1.24 -12.27 7.72
C THR A 8 0.25 -11.62 6.76
N LYS A 9 -0.06 -10.34 6.96
CA LYS A 9 -0.95 -9.58 6.08
C LYS A 9 -0.41 -9.45 4.65
N VAL A 10 0.88 -9.18 4.46
CA VAL A 10 1.51 -9.13 3.13
C VAL A 10 1.39 -10.48 2.41
N LYS A 11 1.59 -11.60 3.12
CA LYS A 11 1.41 -12.93 2.53
C LYS A 11 -0.04 -13.18 2.11
N GLU A 12 -0.99 -12.79 2.94
CA GLU A 12 -2.42 -12.89 2.62
C GLU A 12 -2.78 -12.08 1.37
N ILE A 13 -2.32 -10.82 1.27
CA ILE A 13 -2.56 -9.95 0.12
C ILE A 13 -1.99 -10.56 -1.18
N LEU A 14 -0.78 -11.09 -1.12
CA LEU A 14 -0.14 -11.69 -2.30
C LEU A 14 -0.84 -12.99 -2.72
N GLN A 15 -1.28 -13.80 -1.75
CA GLN A 15 -2.06 -15.01 -2.07
C GLN A 15 -3.43 -14.67 -2.66
N GLU A 16 -4.15 -13.70 -2.09
CA GLU A 16 -5.42 -13.22 -2.65
C GLU A 16 -5.21 -12.67 -4.07
N GLU A 17 -4.10 -11.98 -4.35
CA GLU A 17 -3.81 -11.48 -5.69
C GLU A 17 -3.53 -12.61 -6.69
N ASP A 18 -2.77 -13.64 -6.31
CA ASP A 18 -2.52 -14.80 -7.19
C ASP A 18 -3.85 -15.48 -7.58
N ASP A 19 -4.76 -15.66 -6.62
CA ASP A 19 -6.10 -16.23 -6.87
C ASP A 19 -6.95 -15.32 -7.79
N LEU A 20 -6.88 -14.00 -7.58
CA LEU A 20 -7.58 -13.00 -8.41
C LEU A 20 -6.98 -12.89 -9.82
N ALA A 21 -5.68 -13.10 -10.00
CA ALA A 21 -5.00 -12.97 -11.29
C ALA A 21 -5.54 -13.97 -12.31
N GLU A 22 -5.86 -15.20 -11.89
CA GLU A 22 -6.51 -16.21 -12.74
C GLU A 22 -7.90 -15.73 -13.17
N ILE A 23 -8.70 -15.20 -12.25
CA ILE A 23 -10.03 -14.65 -12.54
C ILE A 23 -9.94 -13.47 -13.52
N VAL A 24 -8.99 -12.56 -13.32
CA VAL A 24 -8.78 -11.40 -14.20
C VAL A 24 -8.50 -11.83 -15.64
N GLN A 25 -7.73 -12.90 -15.85
CA GLN A 25 -7.44 -13.41 -17.19
C GLN A 25 -8.69 -13.97 -17.89
N LEU A 26 -9.64 -14.51 -17.13
CA LEU A 26 -10.88 -15.09 -17.66
C LEU A 26 -11.96 -14.04 -17.94
N VAL A 27 -12.18 -13.09 -17.03
CA VAL A 27 -13.35 -12.18 -17.08
C VAL A 27 -13.00 -10.68 -17.17
N GLY A 28 -11.72 -10.33 -17.07
CA GLY A 28 -11.22 -8.96 -17.12
C GLY A 28 -11.34 -8.17 -15.80
N LYS A 29 -10.40 -7.25 -15.58
CA LYS A 29 -10.30 -6.44 -14.33
C LYS A 29 -11.53 -5.54 -14.07
N ALA A 30 -12.25 -5.14 -15.11
CA ALA A 30 -13.41 -4.26 -14.98
C ALA A 30 -14.55 -4.90 -14.15
N SER A 31 -14.69 -6.23 -14.27
CA SER A 31 -15.75 -7.04 -13.67
C SER A 31 -15.56 -7.32 -12.18
N LEU A 32 -14.39 -6.99 -11.62
CA LEU A 32 -14.06 -7.25 -10.22
C LEU A 32 -14.72 -6.26 -9.26
N SER A 33 -14.89 -6.71 -8.00
CA SER A 33 -15.32 -5.85 -6.91
C SER A 33 -14.27 -4.76 -6.61
N ASP A 34 -14.70 -3.68 -5.95
CA ASP A 34 -13.78 -2.61 -5.54
C ASP A 34 -12.70 -3.12 -4.57
N THR A 35 -13.03 -4.05 -3.69
CA THR A 35 -12.06 -4.66 -2.77
C THR A 35 -11.02 -5.51 -3.50
N ASP A 36 -11.42 -6.24 -4.53
CA ASP A 36 -10.47 -7.05 -5.32
C ASP A 36 -9.55 -6.14 -6.13
N LYS A 37 -10.09 -5.05 -6.69
CA LYS A 37 -9.29 -4.02 -7.38
C LYS A 37 -8.25 -3.40 -6.45
N ILE A 38 -8.60 -3.15 -5.19
CA ILE A 38 -7.67 -2.68 -4.15
C ILE A 38 -6.59 -3.75 -3.88
N THR A 39 -6.97 -5.02 -3.69
CA THR A 39 -6.02 -6.11 -3.46
C THR A 39 -5.01 -6.20 -4.61
N LEU A 40 -5.47 -6.18 -5.87
CA LEU A 40 -4.60 -6.20 -7.04
C LEU A 40 -3.63 -5.00 -7.07
N GLU A 41 -4.10 -3.81 -6.75
CA GLU A 41 -3.25 -2.61 -6.79
C GLU A 41 -2.20 -2.61 -5.67
N VAL A 42 -2.59 -2.97 -4.45
CA VAL A 42 -1.66 -3.05 -3.32
C VAL A 42 -0.65 -4.18 -3.52
N ALA A 43 -1.08 -5.32 -4.05
CA ALA A 43 -0.18 -6.41 -4.41
C ALA A 43 0.83 -5.98 -5.49
N ARG A 44 0.42 -5.15 -6.46
CA ARG A 44 1.35 -4.55 -7.44
C ARG A 44 2.41 -3.69 -6.74
N ILE A 45 2.01 -2.80 -5.83
CA ILE A 45 2.96 -1.98 -5.03
C ILE A 45 3.89 -2.88 -4.21
N LEU A 46 3.36 -3.94 -3.60
CA LEU A 46 4.19 -4.91 -2.86
C LEU A 46 5.21 -5.59 -3.77
N LYS A 47 4.83 -6.03 -4.98
CA LYS A 47 5.74 -6.69 -5.91
C LYS A 47 6.80 -5.73 -6.48
N ASP A 48 6.38 -4.58 -6.97
CA ASP A 48 7.24 -3.66 -7.72
C ASP A 48 8.08 -2.76 -6.80
N ASP A 49 7.52 -2.33 -5.67
CA ASP A 49 8.15 -1.30 -4.84
C ASP A 49 8.71 -1.86 -3.53
N PHE A 50 8.20 -2.98 -3.02
CA PHE A 50 8.68 -3.58 -1.77
C PHE A 50 9.56 -4.83 -1.97
N LEU A 51 9.12 -5.80 -2.78
CA LEU A 51 9.83 -7.06 -2.98
C LEU A 51 10.99 -6.94 -3.98
N GLN A 52 10.84 -6.13 -5.03
CA GLN A 52 11.91 -5.88 -5.99
C GLN A 52 12.93 -4.89 -5.43
N GLN A 53 14.20 -5.30 -5.41
CA GLN A 53 15.33 -4.47 -5.00
C GLN A 53 16.40 -4.40 -6.09
N ASN A 54 16.96 -3.21 -6.30
CA ASN A 54 18.07 -3.02 -7.24
C ASN A 54 19.41 -2.93 -6.50
N SER A 55 20.19 -4.01 -6.54
CA SER A 55 21.48 -4.09 -5.85
C SER A 55 22.55 -3.12 -6.34
N TYR A 56 22.38 -2.52 -7.52
CA TYR A 56 23.34 -1.58 -8.11
C TYR A 56 23.12 -0.12 -7.65
N THR A 57 22.06 0.19 -6.93
CA THR A 57 21.75 1.57 -6.50
C THR A 57 22.20 1.82 -5.05
N SER A 58 22.50 3.09 -4.73
CA SER A 58 22.97 3.44 -3.37
C SER A 58 21.89 3.28 -2.30
N TYR A 59 20.62 3.48 -2.67
CA TYR A 59 19.47 3.49 -1.77
C TYR A 59 18.81 2.12 -1.57
N ASP A 60 19.11 1.14 -2.44
CA ASP A 60 18.44 -0.17 -2.46
C ASP A 60 19.40 -1.38 -2.44
N ARG A 61 20.73 -1.16 -2.45
CA ARG A 61 21.72 -2.25 -2.30
C ARG A 61 21.62 -3.01 -0.98
N PHE A 62 21.09 -2.35 0.05
CA PHE A 62 20.85 -2.91 1.37
C PHE A 62 19.69 -2.16 2.01
N CYS A 63 18.71 -2.89 2.53
CA CYS A 63 17.53 -2.32 3.18
C CYS A 63 17.59 -2.63 4.69
N PRO A 64 17.84 -1.63 5.55
CA PRO A 64 17.78 -1.81 6.99
C PRO A 64 16.40 -2.25 7.45
N PHE A 65 16.34 -3.04 8.52
CA PHE A 65 15.08 -3.62 8.99
C PHE A 65 14.01 -2.58 9.36
N TYR A 66 14.40 -1.43 9.92
CA TYR A 66 13.45 -0.35 10.21
C TYR A 66 12.81 0.23 8.94
N LYS A 67 13.55 0.29 7.82
CA LYS A 67 13.02 0.73 6.53
C LYS A 67 12.02 -0.30 6.01
N THR A 68 12.37 -1.59 6.07
CA THR A 68 11.46 -2.69 5.71
C THR A 68 10.15 -2.62 6.49
N VAL A 69 10.22 -2.52 7.82
CA VAL A 69 9.02 -2.49 8.68
C VAL A 69 8.17 -1.25 8.42
N GLY A 70 8.80 -0.08 8.25
CA GLY A 70 8.07 1.16 7.98
C GLY A 70 7.35 1.16 6.62
N MET A 71 7.99 0.63 5.57
CA MET A 71 7.33 0.46 4.28
C MET A 71 6.12 -0.49 4.38
N MET A 72 6.28 -1.62 5.08
CA MET A 72 5.17 -2.56 5.29
C MET A 72 4.01 -1.92 6.04
N ARG A 73 4.29 -1.18 7.12
CA ARG A 73 3.25 -0.47 7.89
C ARG A 73 2.41 0.42 7.00
N ASN A 74 3.05 1.27 6.19
CA ASN A 74 2.34 2.27 5.40
C ASN A 74 1.53 1.64 4.26
N ILE A 75 2.09 0.63 3.57
CA ILE A 75 1.37 -0.11 2.51
C ILE A 75 0.15 -0.83 3.09
N ILE A 76 0.30 -1.51 4.23
CA ILE A 76 -0.80 -2.25 4.88
C ILE A 76 -1.85 -1.28 5.42
N ALA A 77 -1.45 -0.16 6.02
CA ALA A 77 -2.38 0.84 6.50
C ALA A 77 -3.29 1.36 5.38
N PHE A 78 -2.69 1.67 4.22
CA PHE A 78 -3.45 2.07 3.04
C PHE A 78 -4.42 0.97 2.58
N TYR A 79 -3.97 -0.29 2.53
CA TYR A 79 -4.80 -1.43 2.17
C TYR A 79 -6.00 -1.62 3.10
N ASP A 80 -5.76 -1.67 4.40
CA ASP A 80 -6.79 -1.90 5.41
C ASP A 80 -7.82 -0.76 5.40
N MET A 81 -7.38 0.50 5.35
CA MET A 81 -8.28 1.66 5.30
C MET A 81 -9.08 1.71 4.00
N SER A 82 -8.46 1.40 2.86
CA SER A 82 -9.14 1.31 1.57
C SER A 82 -10.26 0.25 1.58
N ARG A 83 -9.98 -0.95 2.10
CA ARG A 83 -11.01 -2.00 2.20
C ARG A 83 -12.11 -1.63 3.19
N GLN A 84 -11.74 -1.03 4.33
CA GLN A 84 -12.71 -0.61 5.34
C GLN A 84 -13.68 0.43 4.80
N ILE A 85 -13.20 1.49 4.14
CA ILE A 85 -14.07 2.56 3.66
C ILE A 85 -15.00 2.11 2.52
N VAL A 86 -14.49 1.27 1.60
CA VAL A 86 -15.30 0.67 0.53
C VAL A 86 -16.40 -0.21 1.10
N ASN A 87 -16.07 -1.07 2.07
CA ASN A 87 -17.05 -1.96 2.69
C ASN A 87 -18.09 -1.18 3.51
N ARG A 88 -17.66 -0.17 4.27
CA ARG A 88 -18.54 0.63 5.13
C ARG A 88 -19.52 1.48 4.32
N THR A 89 -19.09 2.00 3.17
CA THR A 89 -19.93 2.83 2.30
C THR A 89 -20.67 2.03 1.23
N ALA A 90 -20.58 0.69 1.22
CA ALA A 90 -21.15 -0.16 0.17
C ALA A 90 -22.67 -0.01 -0.02
N GLN A 91 -23.39 0.34 1.06
CA GLN A 91 -24.84 0.57 1.08
C GLN A 91 -25.23 2.05 1.27
N SER A 92 -24.25 2.95 1.30
CA SER A 92 -24.49 4.40 1.39
C SER A 92 -24.81 4.98 0.02
N ASP A 93 -25.63 6.04 -0.02
CA ASP A 93 -25.85 6.83 -1.24
C ASP A 93 -24.54 7.44 -1.76
N ASN A 94 -23.62 7.77 -0.85
CA ASN A 94 -22.26 8.24 -1.14
C ASN A 94 -21.26 7.08 -1.13
N ARG A 95 -21.48 6.06 -1.98
CA ARG A 95 -20.57 4.91 -2.07
C ARG A 95 -19.19 5.32 -2.54
N ILE A 96 -18.17 4.96 -1.77
CA ILE A 96 -16.77 5.17 -2.14
C ILE A 96 -16.30 3.93 -2.90
N THR A 97 -15.81 4.16 -4.12
CA THR A 97 -15.28 3.12 -5.00
C THR A 97 -13.76 3.20 -5.04
N TRP A 98 -13.12 2.15 -5.57
CA TRP A 98 -11.67 2.19 -5.79
C TRP A 98 -11.26 3.36 -6.70
N GLN A 99 -12.08 3.70 -7.70
CA GLN A 99 -11.79 4.79 -8.61
C GLN A 99 -11.71 6.14 -7.87
N ILE A 100 -12.62 6.40 -6.94
CA ILE A 100 -12.60 7.61 -6.12
C ILE A 100 -11.33 7.65 -5.25
N ILE A 101 -11.00 6.54 -4.57
CA ILE A 101 -9.77 6.46 -3.76
C ILE A 101 -8.54 6.75 -4.63
N ARG A 102 -8.45 6.13 -5.80
CA ARG A 102 -7.32 6.30 -6.72
C ARG A 102 -7.17 7.74 -7.18
N ASP A 103 -8.26 8.40 -7.55
CA ASP A 103 -8.25 9.77 -8.07
C ASP A 103 -7.94 10.78 -6.96
N SER A 104 -8.50 10.58 -5.76
CA SER A 104 -8.26 11.45 -4.60
C SER A 104 -6.89 11.24 -3.94
N MET A 105 -6.33 10.03 -4.00
CA MET A 105 -5.11 9.65 -3.29
C MET A 105 -3.91 9.36 -4.20
N GLY A 106 -3.90 9.91 -5.41
CA GLY A 106 -2.78 9.73 -6.36
C GLY A 106 -1.41 10.10 -5.78
N GLN A 107 -1.36 11.16 -4.97
CA GLN A 107 -0.13 11.58 -4.29
C GLN A 107 0.35 10.56 -3.23
N ILE A 108 -0.58 9.99 -2.45
CA ILE A 108 -0.26 8.95 -1.45
C ILE A 108 0.25 7.69 -2.15
N LEU A 109 -0.39 7.28 -3.25
CA LEU A 109 0.06 6.13 -4.04
C LEU A 109 1.49 6.34 -4.56
N TYR A 110 1.80 7.56 -5.03
CA TYR A 110 3.16 7.92 -5.43
C TYR A 110 4.14 7.89 -4.26
N GLU A 111 3.76 8.41 -3.09
CA GLU A 111 4.58 8.37 -1.87
C GLU A 111 4.87 6.93 -1.42
N LEU A 112 3.86 6.05 -1.47
CA LEU A 112 4.02 4.63 -1.15
C LEU A 112 5.02 3.94 -2.07
N SER A 113 4.90 4.14 -3.39
CA SER A 113 5.85 3.58 -4.37
C SER A 113 7.26 4.17 -4.25
N SER A 114 7.37 5.43 -3.83
CA SER A 114 8.66 6.11 -3.75
C SER A 114 9.42 5.86 -2.44
N MET A 115 8.82 5.20 -1.44
CA MET A 115 9.48 4.87 -0.17
C MET A 115 10.79 4.08 -0.36
N LYS A 116 10.87 3.24 -1.39
CA LYS A 116 12.09 2.45 -1.69
C LYS A 116 13.30 3.32 -2.01
N PHE A 117 13.10 4.54 -2.52
CA PHE A 117 14.18 5.46 -2.92
C PHE A 117 14.83 6.21 -1.75
N LYS A 118 14.33 6.05 -0.52
CA LYS A 118 14.94 6.64 0.68
C LYS A 118 16.34 6.06 0.93
N ASP A 119 17.35 6.93 0.82
CA ASP A 119 18.76 6.57 1.02
C ASP A 119 19.11 6.61 2.51
N THR A 120 18.78 5.52 3.21
CA THR A 120 18.96 5.39 4.66
C THR A 120 20.40 5.59 5.15
N PHE A 121 21.39 5.35 4.29
CA PHE A 121 22.80 5.54 4.62
C PHE A 121 23.20 7.01 4.67
N LYS A 122 22.51 7.87 3.91
CA LYS A 122 22.71 9.32 3.92
C LYS A 122 21.79 10.03 4.91
N GLU A 123 20.54 9.57 5.01
CA GLU A 123 19.48 10.23 5.78
C GLU A 123 19.48 9.85 7.26
N GLY A 124 19.93 8.63 7.57
CA GLY A 124 19.90 8.09 8.92
C GLY A 124 18.51 7.60 9.36
N GLU A 125 18.52 6.73 10.38
CA GLU A 125 17.32 6.04 10.85
C GLU A 125 16.22 6.99 11.36
N ALA A 126 16.59 8.02 12.13
CA ALA A 126 15.63 8.94 12.73
C ALA A 126 14.82 9.71 11.68
N LYS A 127 15.49 10.19 10.62
CA LYS A 127 14.83 10.89 9.52
C LYS A 127 13.93 9.94 8.74
N THR A 128 14.41 8.75 8.36
CA THR A 128 13.60 7.78 7.63
C THR A 128 12.34 7.38 8.39
N LYS A 129 12.43 7.18 9.72
CA LYS A 129 11.26 6.88 10.54
C LYS A 129 10.26 8.05 10.55
N LYS A 130 10.74 9.28 10.75
CA LYS A 130 9.90 10.48 10.72
C LYS A 130 9.17 10.63 9.38
N ASP A 131 9.88 10.48 8.27
CA ASP A 131 9.29 10.54 6.92
C ASP A 131 8.20 9.46 6.74
N PHE A 132 8.40 8.26 7.28
CA PHE A 132 7.40 7.19 7.23
C PHE A 132 6.22 7.41 8.19
N ASP A 133 6.44 8.07 9.32
CA ASP A 133 5.37 8.50 10.23
C ASP A 133 4.50 9.59 9.56
N GLU A 134 5.11 10.55 8.86
CA GLU A 134 4.40 11.58 8.10
C GLU A 134 3.53 10.97 6.98
N ILE A 135 4.06 10.00 6.22
CA ILE A 135 3.27 9.27 5.20
C ILE A 135 2.08 8.54 5.85
N TYR A 136 2.29 7.93 7.02
CA TYR A 136 1.23 7.23 7.74
C TYR A 136 0.11 8.18 8.21
N GLU A 137 0.48 9.36 8.74
CA GLU A 137 -0.46 10.40 9.13
C GLU A 137 -1.23 10.97 7.93
N ASN A 138 -0.55 11.18 6.80
CA ASN A 138 -1.16 11.63 5.55
C ASN A 138 -2.19 10.63 5.03
N ILE A 139 -1.89 9.32 5.08
CA ILE A 139 -2.84 8.25 4.74
C ILE A 139 -4.09 8.37 5.60
N GLN A 140 -3.92 8.43 6.93
CA GLN A 140 -5.05 8.54 7.85
C GLN A 140 -5.90 9.79 7.60
N GLN A 141 -5.25 10.94 7.39
CA GLN A 141 -5.96 12.20 7.15
C GLN A 141 -6.73 12.17 5.83
N ALA A 142 -6.14 11.61 4.77
CA ALA A 142 -6.81 11.48 3.49
C ALA A 142 -8.05 10.58 3.57
N PHE A 143 -7.99 9.46 4.31
CA PHE A 143 -9.18 8.63 4.52
C PHE A 143 -10.24 9.33 5.37
N ARG A 144 -9.87 10.08 6.42
CA ARG A 144 -10.83 10.91 7.17
C ARG A 144 -11.54 11.91 6.27
N ASN A 145 -10.78 12.65 5.45
CA ASN A 145 -11.33 13.63 4.51
C ASN A 145 -12.21 13.00 3.42
N LEU A 146 -12.05 11.71 3.12
CA LEU A 146 -12.87 11.00 2.15
C LEU A 146 -14.21 10.55 2.75
N GLU A 147 -14.29 10.45 4.08
CA GLU A 147 -15.50 10.07 4.82
C GLU A 147 -16.42 11.27 5.11
N ASP A 148 -15.85 12.48 5.20
CA ASP A 148 -16.55 13.76 5.43
C ASP A 148 -17.21 14.28 4.14
#